data_AF-A0A3D5D9Z8-F1
#
_entry.id   AF-A0A3D5D9Z8-F1
#
_cell.length_a   1.000
_cell.length_b   1.000
_cell.length_c   1.000
_cell.angle_alpha   90.00
_cell.angle_beta   90.00
_cell.angle_gamma   90.00
#
_symmetry.space_group_name_H-M   'P 1'
#
loop_
_entity.id
_entity.type
_entity.pdbx_description
1 polymer ?
#
loop_
_entity_poly.entity_id
_entity_poly.type
_entity_poly.pdbx_seq_one_letter_code
_entity_poly.pdbx_strand_id
1 'polypeptide(L)'
;MTLAAADFKPTAQGSIVAKGTKPELVWSGGKFTEGPTLGPKGVIFFSDIGMRTMRFDPASGKTTVFREPSGKANGLMMDRKGNLIACEGAHGGGRRVSLTTMKGKT
;
A
#
# COMPACT_ATOMS: atom_id res chain seq x y z
N MET A 1 -0.77 -34.44 1.87
CA MET A 1 -0.46 -34.10 3.27
C MET A 1 -1.44 -33.01 3.68
N THR A 2 -2.52 -33.38 4.36
CA THR A 2 -3.61 -32.45 4.72
C THR A 2 -3.27 -31.88 6.09
N LEU A 3 -2.90 -30.61 6.17
CA LEU A 3 -2.82 -29.91 7.45
C LEU A 3 -4.24 -29.72 7.97
N ALA A 4 -4.61 -30.45 9.02
CA ALA A 4 -5.87 -30.25 9.72
C ALA A 4 -5.79 -28.93 10.50
N ALA A 5 -6.80 -28.07 10.38
CA ALA A 5 -6.87 -26.79 11.09
C ALA A 5 -6.84 -26.93 12.63
N ALA A 6 -7.09 -28.14 13.15
CA ALA A 6 -7.14 -28.44 14.58
C ALA A 6 -5.79 -28.28 15.31
N ASP A 7 -4.66 -28.31 14.59
CA ASP A 7 -3.32 -28.21 15.19
C ASP A 7 -2.72 -26.79 15.10
N PHE A 8 -3.47 -25.80 14.60
CA PHE A 8 -3.00 -24.42 14.55
C PHE A 8 -2.95 -23.83 15.97
N LYS A 9 -1.73 -23.65 16.50
CA LYS A 9 -1.49 -22.83 17.68
C LYS A 9 -1.11 -21.41 17.22
N PRO A 10 -1.96 -20.40 17.43
CA PRO A 10 -1.59 -19.03 17.13
C PRO A 10 -0.41 -18.63 18.01
N THR A 11 0.77 -18.50 17.43
CA THR A 11 1.89 -17.84 18.09
C THR A 11 1.71 -16.34 17.88
N ALA A 12 1.01 -15.68 18.81
CA ALA A 12 1.04 -14.23 18.85
C ALA A 12 2.47 -13.81 19.23
N GLN A 13 3.18 -13.14 18.32
CA GLN A 13 4.34 -12.36 18.73
C GLN A 13 3.87 -11.34 19.78
N GLY A 14 4.54 -11.26 20.93
CA GLY A 14 4.20 -10.26 21.96
C GLY A 14 4.36 -8.80 21.49
N SER A 15 5.07 -8.58 20.37
CA SER A 15 5.13 -7.32 19.64
C SER A 15 5.46 -7.57 18.17
N ILE A 16 4.84 -6.79 17.27
CA ILE A 16 5.17 -6.76 15.83
C ILE A 16 6.28 -5.74 15.49
N VAL A 17 6.70 -4.94 16.48
CA VAL A 17 7.76 -3.93 16.35
C VAL A 17 8.85 -4.19 17.40
N ALA A 18 10.12 -4.12 17.01
CA ALA A 18 11.23 -4.31 17.95
C ALA A 18 11.21 -3.25 19.06
N LYS A 19 11.57 -3.65 20.29
CA LYS A 19 11.62 -2.76 21.45
C LYS A 19 12.58 -1.58 21.16
N GLY A 20 12.15 -0.36 21.49
CA GLY A 20 12.93 0.86 21.28
C GLY A 20 12.86 1.45 19.87
N THR A 21 12.11 0.83 18.95
CA THR A 21 11.83 1.43 17.64
C THR A 21 11.09 2.75 17.81
N LYS A 22 11.52 3.77 17.08
CA LYS A 22 10.85 5.07 17.02
C LYS A 22 10.14 5.20 15.66
N PRO A 23 8.88 5.66 15.63
CA PRO A 23 8.23 5.95 14.36
C PRO A 23 8.94 7.12 13.66
N GLU A 24 9.03 7.02 12.34
CA GLU A 24 9.57 8.07 11.47
C GLU A 24 8.45 8.63 10.60
N LEU A 25 8.39 9.97 10.49
CA LEU A 25 7.48 10.62 9.56
C LEU A 25 8.09 10.62 8.16
N VAL A 26 7.58 9.75 7.29
CA VAL A 26 8.08 9.62 5.90
C VAL A 26 7.41 10.60 4.92
N TRP A 27 6.22 11.10 5.26
CA TRP A 27 5.47 12.07 4.45
C TRP A 27 4.24 12.63 5.18
N SER A 28 3.93 13.92 5.00
CA SER A 28 2.76 14.59 5.58
C SER A 28 2.08 15.60 4.63
N GLY A 29 2.40 15.57 3.33
CA GLY A 29 1.88 16.52 2.33
C GLY A 29 0.50 16.17 1.76
N GLY A 30 -0.22 15.23 2.36
CA GLY A 30 -1.51 14.71 1.90
C GLY A 30 -2.68 15.26 2.70
N LYS A 31 -3.89 14.97 2.23
CA LYS A 31 -5.13 15.32 2.96
C LYS A 31 -5.69 14.12 3.71
N PHE A 32 -5.68 12.95 3.08
CA PHE A 32 -6.21 11.74 3.71
C PHE A 32 -5.52 10.50 3.14
N THR A 33 -4.67 9.89 3.96
CA THR A 33 -3.87 8.74 3.59
C THR A 33 -4.45 7.43 4.09
N GLU A 34 -4.48 6.41 3.25
CA GLU A 34 -4.93 5.06 3.62
C GLU A 34 -4.05 3.96 3.00
N GLY A 35 -4.23 2.74 3.53
CA GLY A 35 -3.89 1.48 2.88
C GLY A 35 -2.48 1.35 2.33
N PRO A 36 -1.43 1.27 3.17
CA PRO A 36 -0.10 0.97 2.68
C PRO A 36 -0.03 -0.46 2.13
N THR A 37 0.71 -0.66 1.04
CA THR A 37 1.04 -1.98 0.50
C THR A 37 2.52 -2.06 0.14
N LEU A 38 3.12 -3.22 0.42
CA LEU A 38 4.52 -3.48 0.13
C LEU A 38 4.69 -3.79 -1.37
N GLY A 39 5.55 -3.03 -2.03
CA GLY A 39 5.95 -3.21 -3.41
C GLY A 39 7.28 -3.92 -3.60
N PRO A 40 7.68 -4.15 -4.87
CA PRO A 40 8.98 -4.73 -5.20
C PRO A 40 10.14 -3.90 -4.62
N LYS A 41 11.22 -4.56 -4.20
CA LYS A 41 12.42 -3.93 -3.62
C LYS A 41 12.16 -3.13 -2.33
N GLY A 42 11.10 -3.47 -1.58
CA GLY A 42 10.83 -2.87 -0.28
C GLY A 42 10.22 -1.47 -0.33
N VAL A 43 9.82 -0.99 -1.51
CA VAL A 43 9.10 0.28 -1.63
C VAL A 43 7.70 0.15 -1.02
N ILE A 44 7.17 1.22 -0.47
CA ILE A 44 5.85 1.24 0.15
C ILE A 44 4.94 2.15 -0.68
N PHE A 45 3.82 1.62 -1.13
CA PHE A 45 2.77 2.41 -1.78
C PHE A 45 1.67 2.71 -0.79
N PHE A 46 1.06 3.90 -0.86
CA PHE A 46 -0.08 4.26 -0.03
C PHE A 46 -0.96 5.28 -0.78
N SER A 47 -2.24 5.37 -0.45
CA SER A 47 -3.12 6.34 -1.09
C SER A 47 -3.03 7.70 -0.40
N ASP A 48 -3.20 8.77 -1.17
CA ASP A 48 -3.74 10.04 -0.71
C ASP A 48 -5.04 10.24 -1.50
N ILE A 49 -6.17 9.83 -0.90
CA ILE A 49 -7.45 9.50 -1.56
C ILE A 49 -7.97 10.64 -2.44
N GLY A 50 -7.50 11.88 -2.25
CA GLY A 50 -7.80 13.03 -3.11
C GLY A 50 -7.69 12.70 -4.60
N MET A 51 -6.50 12.33 -5.09
CA MET A 51 -6.25 11.91 -6.48
C MET A 51 -4.89 11.19 -6.67
N ARG A 52 -4.18 10.82 -5.60
CA ARG A 52 -2.79 10.36 -5.71
C ARG A 52 -2.61 8.97 -5.11
N THR A 53 -1.77 8.17 -5.76
CA THR A 53 -1.08 7.06 -5.13
C THR A 53 0.37 7.49 -4.93
N MET A 54 0.84 7.40 -3.69
CA MET A 54 2.19 7.76 -3.27
C MET A 54 3.10 6.53 -3.27
N ARG A 55 4.40 6.75 -3.42
CA ARG A 55 5.47 5.75 -3.30
C ARG A 55 6.55 6.28 -2.38
N PHE A 56 6.79 5.61 -1.27
CA PHE A 56 7.95 5.80 -0.42
C PHE A 56 9.03 4.78 -0.76
N ASP A 57 10.26 5.25 -0.95
CA ASP A 57 11.44 4.44 -1.21
C ASP A 57 12.40 4.51 -0.01
N PRO A 58 12.43 3.48 0.86
CA PRO A 58 13.29 3.47 2.05
C PRO A 58 14.79 3.62 1.74
N ALA A 59 15.26 3.19 0.56
CA ALA A 59 16.67 3.29 0.21
C ALA A 59 17.11 4.75 -0.04
N SER A 60 16.17 5.61 -0.44
CA SER A 60 16.43 7.03 -0.71
C SER A 60 15.82 7.98 0.33
N GLY A 61 14.93 7.49 1.19
CA GLY A 61 14.13 8.30 2.11
C GLY A 61 13.10 9.21 1.42
N LYS A 62 12.85 9.03 0.12
CA LYS A 62 11.97 9.92 -0.66
C LYS A 62 10.57 9.35 -0.82
N THR A 63 9.59 10.24 -0.69
CA THR A 63 8.20 9.98 -1.08
C THR A 63 7.86 10.74 -2.35
N THR A 64 7.38 10.05 -3.39
CA THR A 64 7.01 10.63 -4.68
C THR A 64 5.61 10.17 -5.13
N VAL A 65 5.01 10.87 -6.09
CA VAL A 65 3.76 10.45 -6.72
C VAL A 65 4.05 9.27 -7.66
N PHE A 66 3.31 8.17 -7.49
CA PHE A 66 3.34 7.01 -8.39
C PHE A 66 2.27 7.11 -9.49
N ARG A 67 1.05 7.51 -9.12
CA ARG A 67 -0.08 7.63 -10.04
C ARG A 67 -0.96 8.82 -9.65
N GLU A 68 -1.24 9.65 -10.65
CA GLU A 68 -2.19 10.76 -10.60
C GLU A 68 -2.73 10.98 -12.03
N PRO A 69 -4.05 10.91 -12.29
CA PRO A 69 -5.11 10.63 -11.33
C PRO A 69 -5.17 9.16 -10.89
N SER A 70 -5.32 8.93 -9.59
CA SER A 70 -5.50 7.61 -8.98
C SER A 70 -6.95 7.11 -9.03
N GLY A 71 -7.90 7.97 -9.44
CA GLY A 71 -9.32 7.66 -9.41
C GLY A 71 -9.91 7.63 -7.99
N LYS A 72 -9.31 8.38 -7.06
CA LYS A 72 -9.60 8.32 -5.62
C LYS A 72 -9.39 6.93 -5.03
N ALA A 73 -8.26 6.31 -5.39
CA ALA A 73 -7.87 5.01 -4.85
C ALA A 73 -7.82 5.05 -3.32
N ASN A 74 -8.46 4.08 -2.66
CA ASN A 74 -8.33 3.86 -1.23
C ASN A 74 -7.51 2.59 -0.96
N GLY A 75 -8.16 1.42 -1.01
CA GLY A 75 -7.52 0.14 -0.73
C GLY A 75 -6.53 -0.26 -1.81
N LEU A 76 -5.31 -0.62 -1.41
CA LEU A 76 -4.21 -0.99 -2.29
C LEU A 76 -3.69 -2.39 -1.98
N MET A 77 -3.29 -3.13 -3.01
CA MET A 77 -2.61 -4.41 -2.88
C MET A 77 -1.68 -4.65 -4.07
N MET A 78 -0.53 -5.27 -3.83
CA MET A 78 0.31 -5.79 -4.91
C MET A 78 -0.08 -7.21 -5.28
N ASP A 79 -0.24 -7.46 -6.57
CA ASP A 79 -0.37 -8.82 -7.09
C ASP A 79 0.99 -9.54 -7.13
N ARG A 80 0.99 -10.85 -7.42
CA ARG A 80 2.23 -11.66 -7.50
C ARG A 80 3.14 -11.28 -8.67
N LYS A 81 2.65 -10.52 -9.65
CA LYS A 81 3.42 -10.02 -10.80
C LYS A 81 4.00 -8.62 -10.52
N GLY A 82 3.73 -8.05 -9.34
CA GLY A 82 4.15 -6.71 -8.95
C GLY A 82 3.29 -5.60 -9.55
N ASN A 83 2.07 -5.88 -10.00
CA ASN A 83 1.11 -4.84 -10.39
C ASN A 83 0.34 -4.35 -9.16
N LEU A 84 0.01 -3.07 -9.16
CA LEU A 84 -0.82 -2.47 -8.13
C LEU A 84 -2.30 -2.68 -8.45
N ILE A 85 -3.01 -3.38 -7.58
CA ILE A 85 -4.47 -3.43 -7.55
C ILE A 85 -4.96 -2.29 -6.65
N ALA A 86 -5.94 -1.53 -7.13
CA ALA A 86 -6.52 -0.41 -6.38
C ALA A 86 -8.05 -0.41 -6.45
N CYS A 87 -8.70 -0.22 -5.31
CA CYS A 87 -10.13 0.09 -5.21
C CYS A 87 -10.32 1.60 -5.37
N GLU A 88 -10.90 2.02 -6.48
CA GLU A 88 -11.16 3.44 -6.81
C GLU A 88 -12.50 3.92 -6.22
N GLY A 89 -12.50 5.10 -5.61
CA GLY A 89 -13.60 5.67 -4.84
C GLY A 89 -14.71 6.34 -5.65
N ALA A 90 -15.71 6.86 -4.92
CA ALA A 90 -16.85 7.62 -5.44
C ALA A 90 -16.58 9.12 -5.57
N HIS A 91 -17.62 9.91 -5.89
CA HIS A 91 -17.57 11.38 -5.90
C HIS A 91 -16.49 11.94 -6.85
N GLY A 92 -16.50 11.51 -8.11
CA GLY A 92 -15.49 11.88 -9.10
C GLY A 92 -14.27 10.97 -9.17
N GLY A 93 -14.27 9.85 -8.43
CA GLY A 93 -13.37 8.72 -8.66
C GLY A 93 -13.91 7.73 -9.71
N GLY A 94 -13.19 6.63 -9.94
CA GLY A 94 -13.52 5.70 -11.02
C GLY A 94 -14.51 4.58 -10.68
N ARG A 95 -14.88 4.40 -9.40
CA ARG A 95 -15.83 3.36 -8.93
C ARG A 95 -15.58 1.97 -9.52
N ARG A 96 -14.32 1.53 -9.49
CA ARG A 96 -13.88 0.25 -10.07
C ARG A 96 -12.72 -0.32 -9.28
N VAL A 97 -12.41 -1.59 -9.54
CA VAL A 97 -11.10 -2.15 -9.23
C VAL A 97 -10.21 -1.94 -10.47
N SER A 98 -9.05 -1.33 -10.28
CA SER A 98 -8.08 -1.10 -11.34
C SER A 98 -6.79 -1.88 -11.08
N LEU A 99 -6.11 -2.24 -12.16
CA LEU A 99 -4.78 -2.83 -12.12
C LEU A 99 -3.81 -1.89 -12.85
N THR A 100 -2.79 -1.41 -12.15
CA THR A 100 -1.76 -0.51 -12.69
C THR A 100 -0.42 -1.24 -12.70
N THR A 101 0.20 -1.35 -13.88
CA THR A 101 1.56 -1.89 -13.98
C THR A 101 2.57 -0.93 -13.37
N MET A 102 3.79 -1.38 -13.05
CA MET A 102 4.84 -0.53 -12.47
C MET A 102 5.31 0.62 -13.40
N LYS A 103 4.81 0.69 -14.64
CA LYS A 103 4.98 1.84 -15.53
C LYS A 103 4.05 3.02 -15.19
N GLY A 104 3.15 2.86 -14.22
CA GLY A 104 2.30 3.94 -13.69
C GLY A 104 1.13 4.37 -14.61
N LYS A 105 0.90 3.66 -15.72
CA LYS A 105 -0.21 3.91 -16.64
C LYS A 105 -1.27 2.82 -16.50
N THR A 106 -2.53 3.24 -16.41
CA THR A 106 -3.71 2.44 -16.81
C THR A 106 -3.93 2.54 -18.30
#